data_AF-A0A1W2DTH6-F1
#
_entry.id   AF-A0A1W2DTH6-F1
#
_cell.length_a   1.000
_cell.length_b   1.000
_cell.length_c   1.000
_cell.angle_alpha   90.00
_cell.angle_beta   90.00
_cell.angle_gamma   90.00
#
_symmetry.space_group_name_H-M   'P 1'
#
loop_
_entity.id
_entity.type
_entity.pdbx_description
1 polymer ?
#
loop_
_entity_poly.entity_id
_entity_poly.type
_entity_poly.pdbx_seq_one_letter_code
_entity_poly.pdbx_strand_id
1 'polypeptide(L)' 'MPNTSISEQARQRAREELERRGQTVKSFALQNDLNPSTVYAVLRGQSQCRRGEAHRAAVLLGIKDGVIEE' A
#
# COMPACT_ATOMS: atom_id res chain seq x y z
N MET A 1 -7.05 21.49 -2.79
CA MET A 1 -7.25 20.03 -2.95
C MET A 1 -5.94 19.36 -2.56
N PRO A 2 -5.82 18.64 -1.42
CA PRO A 2 -4.52 18.21 -0.95
C PRO A 2 -3.99 17.01 -1.74
N ASN A 3 -3.14 17.33 -2.72
CA ASN A 3 -1.81 16.77 -2.98
C ASN A 3 -1.62 15.24 -2.89
N THR A 4 -1.55 14.63 -4.07
CA THR A 4 -0.96 13.33 -4.39
C THR A 4 0.57 13.30 -4.17
N SER A 5 1.02 13.65 -2.98
CA SER A 5 2.40 13.42 -2.54
C SER A 5 2.37 12.21 -1.63
N ILE A 6 3.01 11.11 -2.03
CA ILE A 6 3.26 9.96 -1.15
C ILE A 6 4.00 10.49 0.08
N SER A 7 3.25 10.82 1.12
CA SER A 7 3.75 11.46 2.33
C SER A 7 3.94 10.39 3.41
N GLU A 8 4.78 10.67 4.39
CA GLU A 8 4.94 9.82 5.57
C GLU A 8 3.60 9.52 6.25
N GLN A 9 2.67 10.48 6.20
CA GLN A 9 1.31 10.32 6.73
C GLN A 9 0.50 9.27 5.95
N ALA A 10 0.64 9.17 4.64
CA ALA A 10 -0.06 8.14 3.85
C ALA A 10 0.43 6.74 4.21
N ARG A 11 1.75 6.57 4.43
CA ARG A 11 2.35 5.31 4.87
C ARG A 11 1.92 4.94 6.30
N GLN A 12 1.82 5.94 7.19
CA GLN A 12 1.33 5.75 8.55
C GLN A 12 -0.13 5.29 8.54
N ARG A 13 -1.01 5.98 7.79
CA ARG A 13 -2.42 5.62 7.67
C ARG A 13 -2.63 4.22 7.11
N ALA A 14 -1.86 3.84 6.10
CA ALA A 14 -1.89 2.47 5.56
C ALA A 14 -1.61 1.42 6.65
N ARG A 15 -0.65 1.71 7.54
CA ARG A 15 -0.30 0.83 8.66
C ARG A 15 -1.40 0.80 9.71
N GLU A 16 -1.96 1.96 10.05
CA GLU A 16 -3.08 2.08 10.97
C GLU A 16 -4.35 1.37 10.45
N GLU A 17 -4.63 1.44 9.15
CA GLU A 17 -5.75 0.70 8.52
C GLU A 17 -5.57 -0.81 8.65
N LEU A 18 -4.36 -1.32 8.39
CA LEU A 18 -4.04 -2.73 8.58
C LEU A 18 -4.22 -3.15 10.04
N GLU A 19 -3.73 -2.34 10.99
CA GLU A 19 -3.89 -2.57 12.42
C GLU A 19 -5.37 -2.51 12.85
N ARG A 20 -6.14 -1.55 12.31
CA ARG A 20 -7.57 -1.38 12.57
C ARG A 20 -8.39 -2.56 12.07
N ARG A 21 -8.00 -3.16 10.94
CA ARG A 21 -8.58 -4.40 10.40
C ARG A 21 -8.10 -5.65 11.15
N GLY A 22 -7.14 -5.52 12.09
CA GLY A 22 -6.53 -6.63 12.79
C GLY A 22 -5.69 -7.54 11.88
N GLN A 23 -5.23 -7.01 10.75
CA GLN A 23 -4.58 -7.79 9.70
C GLN A 23 -3.13 -7.37 9.55
N THR A 24 -2.21 -8.34 9.55
CA THR A 24 -0.79 -8.03 9.36
C THR A 24 -0.48 -7.70 7.90
N VAL A 25 0.56 -6.91 7.65
CA VAL A 25 1.08 -6.61 6.29
C VAL A 25 1.25 -7.89 5.46
N LYS A 26 1.74 -8.98 6.09
CA LYS A 26 1.93 -10.28 5.43
C LYS A 26 0.60 -10.94 5.06
N SER A 27 -0.36 -10.94 5.97
CA SER A 27 -1.69 -11.52 5.72
C SER A 27 -2.45 -10.75 4.65
N PHE A 28 -2.38 -9.42 4.71
CA PHE A 28 -2.93 -8.55 3.67
C PHE A 28 -2.29 -8.82 2.31
N ALA A 29 -0.96 -8.96 2.26
CA ALA A 29 -0.27 -9.28 1.02
C ALA A 29 -0.75 -10.62 0.44
N LEU A 30 -0.79 -11.67 1.25
CA LEU A 30 -1.28 -13.00 0.85
C LEU A 30 -2.75 -12.98 0.37
N GLN A 31 -3.62 -12.23 1.05
CA GLN A 31 -5.03 -12.14 0.66
C GLN A 31 -5.26 -11.41 -0.66
N ASN A 32 -4.36 -10.50 -1.02
CA ASN A 32 -4.43 -9.72 -2.25
C ASN A 32 -3.52 -10.28 -3.36
N ASP A 33 -2.96 -11.48 -3.18
CA ASP A 33 -1.99 -12.10 -4.09
C ASP A 33 -0.78 -11.20 -4.38
N LEU A 34 -0.30 -10.53 -3.34
CA LEU A 34 0.86 -9.64 -3.36
C LEU A 34 2.01 -10.23 -2.57
N ASN A 35 3.22 -9.94 -3.01
CA ASN A 35 4.41 -10.34 -2.28
C ASN A 35 4.59 -9.45 -1.03
N PRO A 36 4.65 -9.99 0.21
CA PRO A 36 4.79 -9.19 1.43
C PRO A 36 6.02 -8.29 1.43
N SER A 37 7.13 -8.73 0.83
CA SER A 37 8.33 -7.91 0.65
C SER A 37 8.06 -6.65 -0.16
N THR A 38 7.22 -6.74 -1.20
CA THR A 38 6.80 -5.60 -2.02
C THR A 38 5.95 -4.62 -1.20
N VAL A 39 5.01 -5.13 -0.40
CA VAL A 39 4.18 -4.27 0.47
C VAL A 39 5.04 -3.54 1.52
N TYR A 40 6.02 -4.21 2.13
CA TYR A 40 6.99 -3.56 3.00
C TYR A 40 7.87 -2.53 2.28
N ALA A 41 8.26 -2.78 1.03
CA ALA A 41 9.02 -1.82 0.23
C ALA A 41 8.19 -0.56 -0.12
N VAL A 42 6.89 -0.73 -0.38
CA VAL A 42 5.92 0.36 -0.58
C VAL A 42 5.76 1.18 0.71
N LEU A 43 5.55 0.51 1.84
CA LEU A 43 5.45 1.16 3.16
C LEU A 43 6.75 1.85 3.59
N ARG A 44 7.92 1.38 3.12
CA ARG A 44 9.21 2.06 3.35
C ARG A 44 9.49 3.17 2.33
N GLY A 45 8.73 3.27 1.25
CA GLY A 45 9.01 4.20 0.15
C GLY A 45 10.22 3.82 -0.71
N GLN A 46 10.68 2.56 -0.64
CA GLN A 46 11.80 2.07 -1.45
C GLN A 46 11.41 1.81 -2.91
N SER A 47 10.12 1.68 -3.20
CA SER A 47 9.62 1.43 -4.56
C SER A 47 8.80 2.61 -5.07
N GLN A 48 8.97 2.98 -6.33
CA GLN A 48 8.24 4.09 -6.95
C GLN A 48 6.75 3.78 -7.20
N CYS A 49 6.29 2.55 -6.91
CA CYS A 49 4.89 2.13 -6.99
C CYS A 49 4.21 2.48 -8.33
N ARG A 50 4.99 2.46 -9.42
CA ARG A 50 4.52 2.94 -10.73
C ARG A 50 3.64 1.92 -11.44
N ARG A 51 3.93 0.62 -11.32
CA ARG A 51 3.23 -0.48 -12.01
C ARG A 51 3.34 -1.79 -11.20
N GLY A 52 2.50 -2.78 -11.54
CA GLY A 52 2.57 -4.13 -10.98
C GLY A 52 2.05 -4.25 -9.55
N GLU A 53 2.57 -5.22 -8.80
CA GLU A 53 2.18 -5.48 -7.40
C GLU A 53 2.40 -4.27 -6.48
N ALA A 54 3.48 -3.51 -6.68
CA ALA A 54 3.75 -2.31 -5.88
C ALA A 54 2.70 -1.22 -6.11
N HIS A 55 2.18 -1.11 -7.33
CA HIS A 55 1.07 -0.20 -7.63
C HIS A 55 -0.22 -0.66 -6.95
N ARG A 56 -0.59 -1.93 -7.12
CA ARG A 56 -1.77 -2.52 -6.48
C ARG A 56 -1.73 -2.38 -4.96
N ALA A 57 -0.59 -2.70 -4.34
CA ALA A 57 -0.38 -2.50 -2.91
C ALA A 57 -0.60 -1.05 -2.47
N ALA A 58 -0.01 -0.08 -3.20
CA ALA A 58 -0.15 1.34 -2.86
C ALA A 58 -1.61 1.84 -2.98
N VAL A 59 -2.36 1.31 -3.93
CA VAL A 59 -3.78 1.64 -4.10
C VAL A 59 -4.64 0.98 -3.01
N LEU A 60 -4.48 -0.32 -2.77
CA LEU A 60 -5.24 -1.05 -1.75
C LEU A 60 -4.99 -0.52 -0.33
N LEU A 61 -3.77 -0.03 -0.07
CA LEU A 61 -3.40 0.61 1.20
C LEU A 61 -3.90 2.06 1.32
N GLY A 62 -4.52 2.63 0.28
CA GLY A 62 -4.99 4.02 0.26
C GLY A 62 -3.86 5.05 0.27
N ILE A 63 -2.63 4.63 -0.09
CA ILE A 63 -1.46 5.53 -0.17
C ILE A 63 -1.55 6.41 -1.42
N LYS A 64 -2.16 5.88 -2.49
CA LYS A 64 -2.36 6.57 -3.76
C LYS A 64 -3.75 6.26 -4.31
N ASP A 65 -4.39 7.28 -4.86
CA ASP A 65 -5.57 7.13 -5.70
C ASP A 65 -5.15 6.53 -7.05
N GLY A 66 -5.64 5.33 -7.33
CA GLY A 66 -5.33 4.59 -8.55
C GLY A 66 -6.42 3.57 -8.81
N VAL A 67 -6.61 3.22 -10.08
CA VAL A 67 -7.60 2.23 -10.47
C VAL A 67 -6.89 0.88 -10.57
N ILE A 68 -7.40 -0.11 -9.85
CA ILE A 68 -7.06 -1.51 -10.09
C ILE A 68 -8.19 -2.02 -10.98
N GLU A 69 -7.98 -1.98 -12.29
CA GLU A 69 -8.89 -2.68 -13.21
C GLU A 69 -8.60 -4.18 -13.04
N GLU A 70 -9.61 -4.93 -12.58
CA GLU A 70 -9.58 -6.40 -12.46
C GLU A 70 -9.44 -7.11 -13.80
#